data_AF-A0A151M345-F1
#
_entry.id   AF-A0A151M345-F1
#
_cell.length_a   1.000
_cell.length_b   1.000
_cell.length_c   1.000
_cell.angle_alpha   90.00
_cell.angle_beta   90.00
_cell.angle_gamma   90.00
#
_symmetry.space_group_name_H-M   'P 1'
#
loop_
_entity.id
_entity.type
_entity.pdbx_description
1 polymer ?
#
loop_
_entity_poly.entity_id
_entity_poly.type
_entity_poly.pdbx_seq_one_letter_code
_entity_poly.pdbx_strand_id
1 'polypeptide(L)'
;MSGLQNPGYLNVLCKNKSVKCWEELYKVVCDKTTMSFAESEELKLTLQAQSQILGWFVIVAMALLSLLTTCCASCQSKISHLQMKFWRIYIEKEKEQLEQIFQLYAAKLSERNLKSFFENKEPEAFPMPTFQAWEDASQLYSFNSSEQHYSTIHRLVEDGQKDIREERETMLDFVDGREIP
;
A
#
# COMPACT_ATOMS: atom_id res chain seq x y z
N MET A 1 3.09 -29.95 3.42
CA MET A 1 2.66 -30.53 4.72
C MET A 1 3.36 -31.84 5.08
N SER A 2 4.20 -32.43 4.21
CA SER A 2 4.81 -33.74 4.44
C SER A 2 5.94 -33.78 5.49
N GLY A 3 6.48 -32.63 5.91
CA GLY A 3 7.48 -32.51 6.98
C GLY A 3 6.90 -32.13 8.35
N LEU A 4 5.56 -32.12 8.51
CA LEU A 4 4.91 -31.69 9.74
C LEU A 4 4.89 -32.82 10.78
N GLN A 5 5.66 -32.68 11.87
CA GLN A 5 5.70 -33.65 12.97
C GLN A 5 4.61 -33.41 14.02
N ASN A 6 3.38 -33.09 13.60
CA ASN A 6 2.26 -32.93 14.51
C ASN A 6 1.54 -34.29 14.68
N PRO A 7 1.48 -34.85 15.91
CA PRO A 7 0.91 -36.18 16.12
C PRO A 7 -0.58 -36.28 15.79
N GLY A 8 -1.35 -35.18 15.96
CA GLY A 8 -2.76 -35.15 15.59
C GLY A 8 -2.98 -35.19 14.08
N TYR A 9 -2.18 -34.43 13.33
CA TYR A 9 -2.22 -34.42 11.86
C TYR A 9 -1.78 -35.75 11.27
N LEU A 10 -0.69 -36.33 11.80
CA LEU A 10 -0.16 -37.62 11.36
C LEU A 10 -1.12 -38.78 11.65
N ASN A 11 -1.84 -38.75 12.78
CA ASN A 11 -2.85 -39.78 13.07
C ASN A 11 -4.03 -39.77 12.07
N VAL A 12 -4.46 -38.57 11.63
CA VAL A 12 -5.52 -38.43 10.62
C VAL A 12 -5.01 -38.85 9.24
N LEU A 13 -3.79 -38.44 8.87
CA LEU A 13 -3.23 -38.68 7.55
C LEU A 13 -2.74 -40.12 7.34
N CYS A 14 -2.14 -40.73 8.37
CA CYS A 14 -1.61 -42.11 8.35
C CYS A 14 -2.58 -43.15 8.92
N LYS A 15 -3.88 -42.83 9.01
CA LYS A 15 -4.89 -43.75 9.54
C LYS A 15 -4.95 -45.02 8.70
N ASN A 16 -4.84 -46.19 9.34
CA ASN A 16 -4.80 -47.51 8.69
C ASN A 16 -3.64 -47.72 7.71
N LYS A 17 -2.54 -46.98 7.84
CA LYS A 17 -1.33 -47.12 7.02
C LYS A 17 -0.19 -47.77 7.81
N SER A 18 0.85 -48.21 7.09
CA SER A 18 2.05 -48.76 7.71
C SER A 18 2.70 -47.78 8.71
N VAL A 19 3.41 -48.31 9.71
CA VAL A 19 4.16 -47.51 10.71
C VAL A 19 5.16 -46.57 10.04
N LYS A 20 5.69 -46.97 8.88
CA LYS A 20 6.58 -46.17 8.03
C LYS A 20 5.95 -44.86 7.59
N CYS A 21 4.62 -44.74 7.54
CA CYS A 21 3.92 -43.49 7.23
C CYS A 21 4.33 -42.34 8.15
N TRP A 22 4.59 -42.62 9.43
CA TRP A 22 5.00 -41.60 10.39
C TRP A 22 6.42 -41.09 10.15
N GLU A 23 7.32 -41.99 9.76
CA GLU A 23 8.75 -41.69 9.63
C GLU A 23 9.14 -41.24 8.22
N GLU A 24 8.49 -41.78 7.17
CA GLU A 24 8.88 -41.56 5.77
C GLU A 24 7.91 -40.67 4.99
N LEU A 25 6.93 -40.03 5.64
CA LEU A 25 5.95 -39.12 4.99
C LEU A 25 6.61 -38.07 4.09
N TYR A 26 7.71 -37.47 4.54
CA TYR A 26 8.45 -36.45 3.80
C TYR A 26 9.10 -37.00 2.53
N LYS A 27 9.41 -38.30 2.47
CA LYS A 27 10.01 -38.97 1.30
C LYS A 27 8.98 -39.33 0.23
N VAL A 28 7.69 -39.35 0.57
CA VAL A 28 6.61 -39.78 -0.34
C VAL A 28 6.47 -38.86 -1.54
N VAL A 29 6.66 -37.54 -1.38
CA VAL A 29 6.58 -36.58 -2.49
C VAL A 29 7.66 -36.83 -3.55
N CYS A 30 8.83 -37.33 -3.14
CA CYS A 30 9.98 -37.57 -4.02
C CYS A 30 10.12 -39.03 -4.48
N ASP A 31 9.13 -39.90 -4.22
CA ASP A 31 9.16 -41.33 -4.56
C ASP A 31 10.34 -42.11 -3.95
N LYS A 32 10.89 -41.63 -2.82
CA LYS A 32 12.03 -42.27 -2.11
C LYS A 32 11.58 -43.07 -0.88
N THR A 33 10.32 -43.48 -0.83
CA THR A 33 9.73 -44.20 0.30
C THR A 33 9.91 -45.71 0.16
N THR A 34 10.01 -46.42 1.27
CA THR A 34 10.01 -47.90 1.30
C THR A 34 8.62 -48.49 1.54
N MET A 35 7.56 -47.67 1.41
CA MET A 35 6.15 -48.06 1.50
C MET A 35 5.66 -48.71 0.20
N SER A 36 4.49 -49.36 0.28
CA SER A 36 3.76 -49.85 -0.89
C SER A 36 3.44 -48.69 -1.85
N PHE A 37 3.55 -48.93 -3.16
CA PHE A 37 3.21 -47.95 -4.20
C PHE A 37 1.78 -47.41 -4.00
N ALA A 38 0.81 -48.29 -3.76
CA ALA A 38 -0.59 -47.92 -3.54
C ALA A 38 -0.77 -47.00 -2.32
N GLU A 39 -0.05 -47.25 -1.22
CA GLU A 39 -0.10 -46.38 -0.04
C GLU A 39 0.51 -45.00 -0.32
N SER A 40 1.61 -44.96 -1.08
CA SER A 40 2.32 -43.71 -1.41
C SER A 40 1.52 -42.83 -2.38
N GLU A 41 0.83 -43.43 -3.35
CA GLU A 41 0.01 -42.74 -4.34
C GLU A 41 -1.23 -42.11 -3.69
N GLU A 42 -1.96 -42.86 -2.86
CA GLU A 42 -3.10 -42.34 -2.10
C GLU A 42 -2.72 -41.14 -1.21
N LEU A 43 -1.54 -41.20 -0.59
CA LEU A 43 -1.04 -40.14 0.27
C LEU A 43 -0.66 -38.88 -0.54
N LYS A 44 -0.05 -39.04 -1.71
CA LYS A 44 0.20 -37.93 -2.65
C LYS A 44 -1.10 -37.27 -3.08
N LEU A 45 -2.09 -38.06 -3.51
CA LEU A 45 -3.39 -37.55 -3.93
C LEU A 45 -4.10 -36.81 -2.80
N THR A 46 -4.03 -37.34 -1.58
CA THR A 46 -4.60 -36.69 -0.38
C THR A 46 -3.94 -35.35 -0.08
N LEU A 47 -2.59 -35.29 -0.11
CA LEU A 47 -1.85 -34.05 0.12
C LEU A 47 -2.12 -33.01 -0.99
N GLN A 48 -2.23 -33.46 -2.24
CA GLN A 48 -2.59 -32.60 -3.36
C GLN A 48 -4.01 -32.05 -3.20
N ALA A 49 -4.98 -32.88 -2.84
CA ALA A 49 -6.36 -32.45 -2.59
C ALA A 49 -6.45 -31.43 -1.44
N GLN A 50 -5.72 -31.66 -0.34
CA GLN A 50 -5.64 -30.71 0.78
C GLN A 50 -5.11 -29.34 0.34
N SER A 51 -4.05 -29.31 -0.47
CA SER A 51 -3.52 -28.04 -1.01
C SER A 51 -4.51 -27.33 -1.93
N GLN A 52 -5.25 -28.06 -2.75
CA GLN A 52 -6.24 -27.47 -3.67
C GLN A 52 -7.43 -26.89 -2.91
N ILE A 53 -7.97 -27.61 -1.94
CA ILE A 53 -9.09 -27.15 -1.11
C ILE A 53 -8.69 -25.89 -0.34
N LEU A 54 -7.51 -25.89 0.30
CA LEU A 54 -6.99 -24.70 0.99
C LEU A 54 -6.78 -23.53 0.02
N GLY A 55 -6.26 -23.79 -1.18
CA GLY A 55 -6.11 -22.79 -2.22
C GLY A 55 -7.44 -22.14 -2.59
N TRP A 56 -8.49 -22.94 -2.81
CA TRP A 56 -9.83 -22.44 -3.09
C TRP A 56 -10.40 -21.62 -1.94
N PHE A 57 -10.21 -22.05 -0.68
CA PHE A 57 -10.64 -21.27 0.48
C PHE A 57 -9.95 -19.90 0.54
N VAL A 58 -8.64 -19.84 0.29
CA VAL A 58 -7.90 -18.57 0.24
C VAL A 58 -8.43 -17.66 -0.86
N ILE A 59 -8.67 -18.20 -2.06
CA ILE A 59 -9.22 -17.42 -3.18
C ILE A 59 -10.60 -16.84 -2.82
N VAL A 60 -11.50 -17.68 -2.29
CA VAL A 60 -12.85 -17.25 -1.91
C VAL A 60 -12.80 -16.22 -0.78
N ALA A 61 -11.97 -16.43 0.24
CA ALA A 61 -11.80 -15.49 1.35
C ALA A 61 -11.25 -14.15 0.88
N MET A 62 -10.24 -14.14 0.02
CA MET A 62 -9.66 -12.92 -0.55
C MET A 62 -10.67 -12.16 -1.42
N ALA A 63 -11.47 -12.87 -2.23
CA ALA A 63 -12.51 -12.27 -3.04
C ALA A 63 -13.60 -11.63 -2.18
N LEU A 64 -14.08 -12.34 -1.14
CA LEU A 64 -15.06 -11.80 -0.19
C LEU A 64 -14.52 -10.59 0.56
N LEU A 65 -13.28 -10.65 1.05
CA LEU A 65 -12.65 -9.53 1.74
C LEU A 65 -12.55 -8.30 0.82
N SER A 66 -12.17 -8.50 -0.44
CA SER A 66 -12.07 -7.43 -1.44
C SER A 66 -13.43 -6.77 -1.75
N LEU A 67 -14.49 -7.58 -1.82
CA LEU A 67 -15.85 -7.08 -1.99
C LEU A 67 -16.33 -6.30 -0.76
N LEU A 68 -16.08 -6.82 0.44
CA LEU A 68 -16.45 -6.16 1.69
C LEU A 68 -15.71 -4.83 1.86
N THR A 69 -14.39 -4.78 1.61
CA THR A 69 -13.63 -3.53 1.70
C THR A 69 -14.13 -2.49 0.71
N THR A 70 -14.40 -2.88 -0.54
CA THR A 70 -14.95 -2.00 -1.57
C THR A 70 -16.35 -1.49 -1.19
N CYS A 71 -17.20 -2.37 -0.67
CA CYS A 71 -18.55 -2.04 -0.23
C CYS A 71 -18.53 -1.08 0.96
N CYS A 72 -17.72 -1.36 1.98
CA CYS A 72 -17.54 -0.48 3.14
C CYS A 72 -17.02 0.91 2.72
N ALA A 73 -16.01 0.97 1.86
CA ALA A 73 -15.48 2.24 1.34
C ALA A 73 -16.54 3.02 0.55
N SER A 74 -17.38 2.33 -0.22
CA SER A 74 -18.45 2.96 -1.00
C SER A 74 -19.63 3.43 -0.12
N CYS A 75 -20.00 2.66 0.91
CA CYS A 75 -21.09 3.02 1.83
C CYS A 75 -20.70 4.11 2.83
N GLN A 76 -19.41 4.25 3.16
CA GLN A 76 -18.89 5.33 4.02
C GLN A 76 -18.67 6.65 3.28
N SER A 77 -18.69 6.65 1.95
CA SER A 77 -18.56 7.85 1.13
C SER A 77 -19.81 8.73 1.23
N LYS A 78 -19.88 9.58 2.28
CA LYS A 78 -20.84 10.69 2.38
C LYS A 78 -20.58 11.81 1.36
N ILE A 79 -19.48 11.75 0.60
CA ILE A 79 -19.15 12.68 -0.49
C ILE A 79 -19.92 12.22 -1.74
N SER A 80 -20.60 13.15 -2.41
CA SER A 80 -21.36 12.86 -3.63
C SER A 80 -20.45 12.16 -4.66
N HIS A 81 -20.93 11.08 -5.29
CA HIS A 81 -20.18 10.35 -6.33
C HIS A 81 -19.61 11.30 -7.41
N LEU A 82 -20.32 12.40 -7.70
CA LEU A 82 -19.87 13.44 -8.63
C LEU A 82 -18.66 14.23 -8.10
N GLN A 83 -18.64 14.58 -6.82
CA GLN A 83 -17.51 15.28 -6.19
C GLN A 83 -16.26 14.40 -6.16
N MET A 84 -16.40 13.11 -5.82
CA MET A 84 -15.28 12.15 -5.89
C MET A 84 -14.73 12.02 -7.31
N LYS A 85 -15.61 12.00 -8.33
CA LYS A 85 -15.19 11.95 -9.73
C LYS A 85 -14.43 13.21 -10.12
N PHE A 86 -14.93 14.38 -9.75
CA PHE A 86 -14.23 15.65 -9.99
C PHE A 86 -12.86 15.66 -9.31
N TRP A 87 -12.80 15.25 -8.04
CA TRP A 87 -11.56 15.24 -7.26
C TRP A 87 -10.47 14.37 -7.92
N ARG A 88 -10.82 13.17 -8.39
CA ARG A 88 -9.86 12.32 -9.13
C ARG A 88 -9.32 13.00 -10.39
N ILE A 89 -10.19 13.62 -11.18
CA ILE A 89 -9.81 14.35 -12.40
C ILE A 89 -8.92 15.54 -12.04
N TYR A 90 -9.25 16.27 -10.97
CA TYR A 90 -8.45 17.40 -10.48
C TYR A 90 -7.04 16.96 -10.12
N ILE A 91 -6.87 15.91 -9.30
CA ILE A 91 -5.54 15.41 -8.90
C ILE A 91 -4.72 14.93 -10.09
N GLU A 92 -5.35 14.23 -11.05
CA GLU A 92 -4.67 13.79 -12.27
C GLU A 92 -4.16 14.98 -13.08
N LYS A 93 -4.98 16.01 -13.26
CA LYS A 93 -4.60 17.23 -13.98
C LYS A 93 -3.58 18.07 -13.23
N GLU A 94 -3.72 18.20 -11.91
CA GLU A 94 -2.76 18.91 -11.06
C GLU A 94 -1.37 18.28 -11.20
N LYS A 95 -1.27 16.94 -11.15
CA LYS A 95 0.00 16.23 -11.35
C LYS A 95 0.62 16.47 -12.73
N GLU A 96 -0.19 16.38 -13.80
CA GLU A 96 0.29 16.64 -15.16
C GLU A 96 0.84 18.07 -15.30
N GLN A 97 0.12 19.06 -14.77
CA GLN A 97 0.53 20.46 -14.82
C GLN A 97 1.76 20.72 -13.94
N LEU A 98 1.83 20.08 -12.75
CA LEU A 98 2.96 20.20 -11.84
C LEU A 98 4.26 19.76 -12.52
N GLU A 99 4.26 18.60 -13.18
CA GLU A 99 5.42 18.09 -13.91
C GLU A 99 5.86 19.05 -15.03
N GLN A 100 4.91 19.57 -15.82
CA GLN A 100 5.20 20.55 -16.87
C GLN A 100 5.81 21.84 -16.30
N ILE A 101 5.29 22.32 -15.17
CA ILE A 101 5.80 23.52 -14.49
C ILE A 101 7.19 23.24 -13.91
N PHE A 102 7.44 22.08 -13.31
CA PHE A 102 8.75 21.69 -12.81
C PHE A 102 9.80 21.68 -13.92
N GLN A 103 9.49 21.08 -15.07
CA GLN A 103 10.38 21.07 -16.22
C GLN A 103 10.67 22.49 -16.73
N LEU A 104 9.65 23.35 -16.82
CA LEU A 104 9.81 24.73 -17.24
C LEU A 104 10.72 25.53 -16.29
N TYR A 105 10.52 25.41 -14.98
CA TYR A 105 11.31 26.13 -13.99
C TYR A 105 12.75 25.58 -13.89
N ALA A 106 12.94 24.26 -14.02
CA ALA A 106 14.26 23.64 -14.07
C ALA A 106 15.04 24.09 -15.32
N ALA A 107 14.39 24.16 -16.49
CA ALA A 107 15.00 24.67 -17.71
C ALA A 107 15.44 26.14 -17.55
N LYS A 108 14.54 27.01 -17.06
CA LYS A 108 14.86 28.43 -16.82
C LYS A 108 16.01 28.62 -15.84
N LEU A 109 16.01 27.88 -14.73
CA LEU A 109 17.04 27.99 -13.70
C LEU A 109 18.40 27.51 -14.22
N SER A 110 18.43 26.40 -14.97
CA SER A 110 19.67 25.89 -15.56
C SER A 110 20.22 26.82 -16.65
N GLU A 111 19.38 27.35 -17.52
CA GLU A 111 19.76 28.35 -18.54
C GLU A 111 20.37 29.60 -17.90
N ARG A 112 19.69 30.18 -16.88
CA ARG A 112 20.21 31.34 -16.12
C ARG A 112 21.61 31.05 -15.56
N ASN A 113 21.78 29.91 -14.89
CA ASN A 113 23.04 29.56 -14.23
C ASN A 113 24.17 29.35 -15.25
N LEU A 114 23.90 28.65 -16.35
CA LEU A 114 24.90 28.42 -17.40
C LEU A 114 25.30 29.74 -18.07
N LYS A 115 24.33 30.61 -18.38
CA LYS A 115 24.60 31.93 -18.97
C LYS A 115 25.46 32.80 -18.06
N SER A 116 25.10 32.91 -16.78
CA SER A 116 25.89 33.65 -15.78
C SER A 116 27.30 33.09 -15.63
N PHE A 117 27.47 31.76 -15.64
CA PHE A 117 28.77 31.11 -15.54
C PHE A 117 29.67 31.40 -16.76
N PHE A 118 29.18 31.22 -17.98
CA PHE A 118 29.99 31.43 -19.20
C PHE A 118 30.23 32.92 -19.51
N GLU A 119 29.32 33.81 -19.14
CA GLU A 119 29.50 35.25 -19.28
C GLU A 119 30.28 35.88 -18.10
N ASN A 120 30.62 35.09 -17.08
CA ASN A 120 31.26 35.54 -15.83
C ASN A 120 30.53 36.72 -15.18
N LYS A 121 29.20 36.61 -15.07
CA LYS A 121 28.31 37.61 -14.46
C LYS A 121 27.66 37.06 -13.21
N GLU A 122 27.36 37.94 -12.26
CA GLU A 122 26.53 37.58 -11.11
C GLU A 122 25.11 37.19 -11.56
N PRO A 123 24.51 36.14 -10.99
CA PRO A 123 23.19 35.68 -11.38
C PRO A 123 22.08 36.59 -10.82
N GLU A 124 21.09 36.90 -11.66
CA GLU A 124 19.88 37.63 -11.25
C GLU A 124 19.06 36.82 -10.24
N ALA A 125 18.37 37.46 -9.28
CA ALA A 125 17.55 36.75 -8.31
C ALA A 125 16.46 35.89 -8.98
N PHE A 126 16.31 34.63 -8.55
CA PHE A 126 15.30 33.70 -9.08
C PHE A 126 14.34 33.32 -7.96
N PRO A 127 13.06 33.74 -8.02
CA PRO A 127 12.10 33.43 -6.97
C PRO A 127 11.79 31.93 -6.98
N MET A 128 12.04 31.28 -5.85
CA MET A 128 11.65 29.90 -5.58
C MET A 128 10.86 29.83 -4.27
N PRO A 129 9.95 28.86 -4.12
CA PRO A 129 9.32 28.61 -2.84
C PRO A 129 10.37 28.35 -1.76
N THR A 130 10.06 28.78 -0.54
CA THR A 130 10.90 28.51 0.63
C THR A 130 10.92 27.00 0.91
N PHE A 131 11.95 26.53 1.62
CA PHE A 131 12.01 25.13 2.03
C PHE A 131 10.77 24.68 2.80
N GLN A 132 10.27 25.54 3.70
CA GLN A 132 9.05 25.26 4.47
C GLN A 132 7.82 25.10 3.56
N ALA A 133 7.69 25.91 2.49
CA ALA A 133 6.57 25.78 1.55
C ALA A 133 6.61 24.45 0.79
N TRP A 134 7.80 23.93 0.47
CA TRP A 134 7.96 22.61 -0.13
C TRP A 134 7.57 21.48 0.82
N GLU A 135 7.98 21.58 2.09
CA GLU A 135 7.64 20.60 3.11
C GLU A 135 6.13 20.60 3.39
N ASP A 136 5.52 21.77 3.55
CA ASP A 136 4.09 21.89 3.78
C ASP A 136 3.28 21.33 2.60
N ALA A 137 3.71 21.58 1.35
CA ALA A 137 3.04 21.05 0.17
C ALA A 137 3.12 19.51 0.05
N SER A 138 4.08 18.90 0.73
CA SER A 138 4.34 17.46 0.69
C SER A 138 3.61 16.68 1.80
N GLN A 139 2.87 17.37 2.68
CA GLN A 139 2.12 16.70 3.74
C GLN A 139 1.00 15.82 3.18
N LEU A 140 0.69 14.74 3.91
CA LEU A 140 -0.40 13.84 3.56
C LEU A 140 -1.72 14.61 3.60
N TYR A 141 -2.43 14.63 2.48
CA TYR A 141 -3.72 15.29 2.38
C TYR A 141 -4.79 14.50 3.17
N SER A 142 -5.44 15.16 4.12
CA SER A 142 -6.64 14.67 4.79
C SER A 142 -7.86 15.45 4.31
N PHE A 143 -8.84 14.76 3.72
CA PHE A 143 -10.09 15.38 3.30
C PHE A 143 -10.88 15.88 4.53
N ASN A 144 -11.13 17.19 4.58
CA ASN A 144 -12.00 17.81 5.57
C ASN A 144 -13.33 18.19 4.90
N SER A 145 -14.47 17.74 5.43
CA SER A 145 -15.78 18.08 4.87
C SER A 145 -16.17 19.55 5.04
N SER A 146 -15.52 20.25 5.97
CA SER A 146 -15.78 21.66 6.26
C SER A 146 -15.06 22.62 5.31
N GLU A 147 -13.97 22.15 4.68
CA GLU A 147 -13.09 22.95 3.82
C GLU A 147 -12.94 22.26 2.45
N GLN A 148 -13.41 22.90 1.39
CA GLN A 148 -13.49 22.29 0.05
C GLN A 148 -12.16 22.35 -0.73
N HIS A 149 -11.04 22.03 -0.09
CA HIS A 149 -9.75 21.92 -0.79
C HIS A 149 -9.61 20.54 -1.43
N TYR A 150 -9.03 20.46 -2.62
CA TYR A 150 -8.86 19.19 -3.35
C TYR A 150 -7.42 18.64 -3.30
N SER A 151 -6.45 19.43 -2.83
CA SER A 151 -5.06 19.01 -2.62
C SER A 151 -4.40 19.84 -1.51
N THR A 152 -3.25 19.37 -1.03
CA THR A 152 -2.43 20.14 -0.06
C THR A 152 -1.95 21.47 -0.66
N ILE A 153 -1.62 21.49 -1.95
CA ILE A 153 -1.22 22.70 -2.68
C ILE A 153 -2.39 23.68 -2.78
N HIS A 154 -3.60 23.19 -3.10
CA HIS A 154 -4.81 24.01 -3.13
C HIS A 154 -5.07 24.68 -1.78
N ARG A 155 -5.00 23.89 -0.69
CA ARG A 155 -5.13 24.39 0.68
C ARG A 155 -4.10 25.47 1.02
N LEU A 156 -2.82 25.21 0.72
CA LEU A 156 -1.72 26.17 0.95
C LEU A 156 -1.90 27.50 0.23
N VAL A 157 -2.47 27.48 -0.96
CA VAL A 157 -2.70 28.68 -1.77
C VAL A 157 -3.90 29.48 -1.25
N GLU A 158 -4.96 28.82 -0.79
CA GLU A 158 -6.17 29.49 -0.31
C GLU A 158 -6.04 30.02 1.12
N ASP A 159 -5.50 29.21 2.04
CA ASP A 159 -5.44 29.56 3.48
C ASP A 159 -4.14 30.29 3.85
N GLY A 160 -3.13 30.20 2.97
CA GLY A 160 -1.80 30.70 3.23
C GLY A 160 -1.04 29.90 4.30
N GLN A 161 0.24 30.20 4.45
CA GLN A 161 1.18 29.38 5.24
C GLN A 161 0.99 29.47 6.77
N LYS A 162 0.09 30.35 7.26
CA LYS A 162 -0.08 30.63 8.70
C LYS A 162 -1.04 29.66 9.37
N ASP A 163 -2.14 29.29 8.71
CA ASP A 163 -3.18 28.43 9.28
C ASP A 163 -2.67 26.99 9.48
N ILE A 164 -1.83 26.52 8.56
CA ILE A 164 -1.26 25.16 8.58
C ILE A 164 -0.33 24.93 9.79
N ARG A 165 0.29 25.98 10.33
CA ARG A 165 1.17 25.85 11.50
C ARG A 165 0.36 25.63 12.78
N GLU A 166 -0.80 26.29 12.90
CA GLU A 166 -1.73 26.12 14.03
C GLU A 166 -2.39 24.72 14.00
N GLU A 167 -2.72 24.19 12.82
CA GLU A 167 -3.23 22.82 12.67
C GLU A 167 -2.16 21.75 13.00
N ARG A 168 -0.90 21.99 12.62
CA ARG A 168 0.22 21.07 12.96
C ARG A 168 0.47 21.02 14.46
N GLU A 169 0.42 22.18 15.13
CA GLU A 169 0.58 22.27 16.59
C GLU A 169 -0.57 21.53 17.32
N THR A 170 -1.80 21.64 16.84
CA THR A 170 -2.96 20.94 17.44
C THR A 170 -2.99 19.42 17.17
N MET A 171 -2.51 18.94 16.01
CA MET A 171 -2.39 17.50 15.76
C MET A 171 -1.31 16.82 16.60
N LEU A 172 -0.22 17.52 16.91
CA LEU A 172 0.83 17.03 17.81
C LEU A 172 0.32 16.91 19.25
N ASP A 173 -0.49 17.87 19.73
CA ASP A 173 -1.15 17.79 21.04
C ASP A 173 -2.10 16.58 21.16
N PHE A 174 -2.76 16.18 20.07
CA PHE A 174 -3.64 15.01 20.07
C PHE A 174 -2.87 13.68 20.19
N VAL A 175 -1.60 13.65 19.76
CA VAL A 175 -0.74 12.46 19.87
C VAL A 175 -0.14 12.34 21.27
N ASP A 176 0.15 13.46 21.94
CA ASP A 176 0.75 13.46 23.28
C ASP A 176 -0.29 13.32 24.43
N GLY A 177 -1.57 13.54 24.15
CA GLY A 177 -2.67 13.45 25.12
C GLY A 177 -3.19 12.05 25.49
N ARG A 178 -2.52 10.96 25.07
CA ARG A 178 -2.90 9.58 25.47
C ARG A 178 -2.03 9.06 26.61
N GLU A 179 -2.14 9.67 27.79
CA GLU A 179 -1.89 8.93 29.03
C GLU A 179 -3.06 7.97 29.26
N ILE A 180 -2.81 6.67 29.08
CA ILE A 180 -3.76 5.59 29.31
C ILE A 180 -3.74 5.25 30.81
N PRO A 181 -4.87 5.27 31.54
CA PRO A 181 -4.94 4.75 32.91
C PRO A 181 -4.84 3.22 32.97
#